data_AF-A0A0S8ETA7-F1
#
_entry.id   AF-A0A0S8ETA7-F1
#
_cell.length_a   1.000
_cell.length_b   1.000
_cell.length_c   1.000
_cell.angle_alpha   90.00
_cell.angle_beta   90.00
_cell.angle_gamma   90.00
#
_symmetry.space_group_name_H-M   'P 1'
#
loop_
_entity.id
_entity.type
_entity.pdbx_description
1 polymer ?
#
loop_
_entity_poly.entity_id
_entity_poly.type
_entity_poly.pdbx_seq_one_letter_code
_entity_poly.pdbx_strand_id
1 'polypeptide(L)'
;MCKSSLPDVPLPSGWASNVKSAVLHIISLAQYAMVSVRGWAANSLNARVRLRADNDQLQQESQWLREELRIKNTRLAKISPGRRPHYPAVERMAILELKAARGWSLAQTAKAFLVWFENSRGMTSAVIGLGLGCYG
;
A
#
# COMPACT_ATOMS: atom_id res chain seq x y z
N MET A 1 26.83 37.21 -23.88
CA MET A 1 25.93 36.23 -23.23
C MET A 1 25.79 36.61 -21.77
N CYS A 2 24.76 37.37 -21.39
CA CYS A 2 24.56 37.80 -20.01
C CYS A 2 23.87 36.68 -19.22
N LYS A 3 24.55 36.18 -18.18
CA LYS A 3 23.94 35.33 -17.15
C LYS A 3 23.07 36.25 -16.28
N SER A 4 21.76 36.17 -16.41
CA SER A 4 20.83 36.78 -15.47
C SER A 4 20.91 36.01 -14.14
N SER A 5 21.73 36.50 -13.21
CA SER A 5 21.70 36.07 -11.81
C SER A 5 20.34 36.46 -11.24
N LEU A 6 19.53 35.45 -10.86
CA LEU A 6 18.30 35.68 -10.13
C LEU A 6 18.63 36.39 -8.81
N PRO A 7 17.87 37.43 -8.41
CA PRO A 7 18.07 38.09 -7.13
C PRO A 7 17.86 37.08 -6.00
N ASP A 8 18.84 37.01 -5.08
CA ASP A 8 18.79 36.16 -3.90
C ASP A 8 17.81 36.76 -2.89
N VAL A 9 16.53 36.42 -3.05
CA VAL A 9 15.45 36.87 -2.18
C VAL A 9 15.43 35.97 -0.94
N PRO A 10 15.63 36.51 0.28
CA PRO A 10 15.62 35.70 1.49
C PRO A 10 14.22 35.12 1.70
N LEU A 11 14.17 33.81 1.96
CA LEU A 11 12.91 33.12 2.23
C LEU A 11 12.28 33.64 3.53
N PRO A 12 10.96 33.88 3.56
CA PRO A 12 10.25 34.28 4.78
C PRO A 12 10.45 33.26 5.91
N SER A 13 10.43 33.73 7.16
CA SER A 13 10.48 32.84 8.32
C SER A 13 9.35 31.80 8.26
N GLY A 14 9.67 30.54 8.53
CA GLY A 14 8.69 29.45 8.45
C GLY A 14 8.29 29.00 7.03
N TRP A 15 8.97 29.47 5.97
CA TRP A 15 8.70 29.10 4.56
C TRP A 15 8.48 27.59 4.35
N ALA A 16 9.36 26.75 4.89
CA ALA A 16 9.27 25.29 4.72
C ALA A 16 8.00 24.69 5.36
N SER A 17 7.47 25.29 6.43
CA SER A 17 6.22 24.87 7.06
C SER A 17 5.01 25.30 6.24
N ASN A 18 5.03 26.55 5.77
CA ASN A 18 3.95 27.12 4.96
C ASN A 18 3.80 26.38 3.63
N VAL A 19 4.91 26.01 2.98
CA VAL A 19 4.89 25.20 1.76
C VAL A 19 4.29 23.81 2.02
N LYS A 20 4.64 23.14 3.13
CA LYS A 20 4.06 21.83 3.48
C LYS A 20 2.54 21.94 3.69
N SER A 21 2.09 22.93 4.46
CA SER A 21 0.66 23.16 4.69
C SER A 21 -0.08 23.51 3.40
N ALA A 22 0.48 24.39 2.56
CA ALA A 22 -0.11 24.74 1.27
C ALA A 22 -0.27 23.52 0.35
N VAL A 23 0.76 22.68 0.26
CA VAL A 23 0.69 21.43 -0.52
C VAL A 23 -0.41 20.51 0.01
N LEU A 24 -0.53 20.35 1.34
CA LEU A 24 -1.60 19.56 1.94
C LEU A 24 -2.99 20.11 1.60
N HIS A 25 -3.18 21.43 1.71
CA HIS A 25 -4.46 22.07 1.37
C HIS A 25 -4.83 21.90 -0.10
N ILE A 26 -3.87 22.04 -1.01
CA ILE A 26 -4.09 21.80 -2.45
C ILE A 26 -4.49 20.36 -2.70
N ILE A 27 -3.82 19.39 -2.07
CA ILE A 27 -4.17 17.97 -2.17
C ILE A 27 -5.59 17.73 -1.66
N SER A 28 -5.94 18.26 -0.48
CA SER A 28 -7.29 18.13 0.09
C SER A 28 -8.35 18.73 -0.83
N LEU A 29 -8.10 19.91 -1.41
CA LEU A 29 -9.02 20.57 -2.33
C LEU A 29 -9.19 19.76 -3.63
N ALA A 30 -8.10 19.25 -4.20
CA ALA A 30 -8.15 18.40 -5.39
C ALA A 30 -8.94 17.11 -5.13
N GLN A 31 -8.74 16.47 -3.98
CA GLN A 31 -9.48 15.28 -3.57
C GLN A 31 -10.98 15.58 -3.42
N TYR A 32 -11.33 16.70 -2.79
CA TYR A 32 -12.72 17.13 -2.68
C TYR A 32 -13.37 17.31 -4.05
N ALA A 33 -12.72 18.04 -4.96
CA ALA A 33 -13.23 18.25 -6.32
C ALA A 33 -13.39 16.94 -7.10
N MET A 34 -12.41 16.02 -7.01
CA MET A 34 -12.50 14.70 -7.64
C MET A 34 -13.67 13.87 -7.11
N VAL A 35 -13.91 13.88 -5.79
CA VAL A 35 -15.04 13.18 -5.17
C VAL A 35 -16.36 13.77 -5.65
N SER A 36 -16.48 15.09 -5.74
CA SER A 36 -17.69 15.75 -6.26
C SER A 36 -17.99 15.38 -7.71
N VAL A 37 -16.98 15.41 -8.60
CA VAL A 37 -17.15 15.04 -10.02
C VAL A 37 -17.52 13.57 -10.18
N ARG A 38 -16.87 12.68 -9.41
CA ARG A 38 -17.20 11.25 -9.44
C ARG A 38 -18.58 10.96 -8.86
N GLY A 39 -19.00 11.66 -7.82
CA GLY A 39 -20.36 11.52 -7.26
C GLY A 39 -21.45 11.86 -8.28
N TRP A 40 -21.23 12.91 -9.08
CA TRP A 40 -22.11 13.22 -10.22
C TRP A 40 -22.07 12.13 -11.29
N ALA A 41 -20.87 11.66 -11.66
CA ALA A 41 -20.69 10.65 -12.71
C ALA A 41 -21.27 9.27 -12.32
N ALA A 42 -21.18 8.90 -11.04
CA ALA A 42 -21.76 7.67 -10.50
C ALA A 42 -23.29 7.66 -10.55
N ASN A 43 -23.92 8.84 -10.46
CA ASN A 43 -25.37 9.01 -10.59
C ASN A 43 -25.84 9.26 -12.04
N SER A 44 -24.95 9.11 -13.03
CA SER A 44 -25.30 9.30 -14.44
C SER A 44 -26.13 8.13 -14.96
N LEU A 45 -27.16 8.43 -15.78
CA LEU A 45 -27.96 7.44 -16.50
C LEU A 45 -27.14 6.61 -17.51
N ASN A 46 -25.98 7.12 -17.93
CA ASN A 46 -25.07 6.41 -18.81
C ASN A 46 -24.23 5.38 -18.03
N ALA A 47 -24.55 4.10 -18.20
CA ALA A 47 -23.84 3.01 -17.53
C ALA A 47 -22.31 3.03 -17.76
N ARG A 48 -21.84 3.44 -18.94
CA ARG A 48 -20.41 3.58 -19.25
C ARG A 48 -19.72 4.67 -18.41
N VAL A 49 -20.41 5.78 -18.15
CA VAL A 49 -19.88 6.90 -17.34
C VAL A 49 -19.78 6.47 -15.89
N ARG A 50 -20.82 5.80 -15.37
CA ARG A 50 -20.83 5.22 -14.02
C ARG A 50 -19.71 4.20 -13.82
N LEU A 51 -19.59 3.21 -14.70
CA LEU A 51 -18.53 2.19 -14.60
C LEU A 51 -17.12 2.79 -14.65
N ARG A 52 -16.93 3.87 -15.41
CA ARG A 52 -15.64 4.57 -15.45
C ARG A 52 -15.35 5.31 -14.15
N ALA A 53 -16.35 5.97 -13.56
CA ALA A 53 -16.22 6.60 -12.25
C ALA A 53 -15.85 5.57 -11.16
N ASP A 54 -16.49 4.40 -11.17
CA ASP A 54 -16.19 3.30 -10.24
C ASP A 54 -14.77 2.75 -10.45
N ASN A 55 -14.35 2.56 -11.70
CA ASN A 55 -13.01 2.09 -12.01
C ASN A 55 -11.94 3.09 -11.54
N ASP A 56 -12.14 4.38 -11.79
CA ASP A 56 -11.22 5.43 -11.35
C ASP A 56 -11.11 5.46 -9.81
N GLN A 57 -12.22 5.24 -9.10
CA GLN A 57 -12.22 5.14 -7.64
C GLN A 57 -11.41 3.93 -7.16
N LEU A 58 -11.65 2.74 -7.72
CA LEU A 58 -10.94 1.51 -7.36
C LEU A 58 -9.44 1.60 -7.67
N GLN A 59 -9.07 2.21 -8.80
CA GLN A 59 -7.67 2.44 -9.13
C GLN A 59 -6.98 3.36 -8.12
N GLN A 60 -7.64 4.44 -7.71
CA GLN A 60 -7.12 5.35 -6.71
C GLN A 60 -6.94 4.69 -5.35
N GLU A 61 -7.93 3.92 -4.89
CA GLU A 61 -7.83 3.16 -3.65
C GLU A 61 -6.69 2.15 -3.70
N SER A 62 -6.53 1.45 -4.83
CA SER A 62 -5.40 0.55 -5.04
C SER A 62 -4.04 1.27 -4.95
N GLN A 63 -3.93 2.50 -5.46
CA GLN A 63 -2.72 3.31 -5.34
C GLN A 63 -2.45 3.72 -3.90
N TRP A 64 -3.47 4.16 -3.15
CA TRP A 64 -3.34 4.52 -1.74
C TRP A 64 -2.91 3.33 -0.88
N LEU A 65 -3.55 2.16 -1.05
CA LEU A 65 -3.19 0.96 -0.32
C LEU A 65 -1.77 0.49 -0.66
N ARG A 66 -1.34 0.61 -1.93
CA ARG A 66 0.05 0.31 -2.31
C ARG A 66 1.04 1.25 -1.64
N GLU A 67 0.72 2.54 -1.55
CA GLU A 67 1.59 3.52 -0.89
C GLU A 67 1.66 3.29 0.62
N GLU A 68 0.53 2.97 1.25
CA GLU A 68 0.48 2.58 2.66
C GLU A 68 1.35 1.34 2.92
N LEU A 69 1.19 0.28 2.09
CA LEU A 69 2.02 -0.91 2.17
C LEU A 69 3.49 -0.59 1.93
N ARG A 70 3.83 0.30 0.98
CA ARG A 70 5.22 0.72 0.72
C ARG A 70 5.84 1.35 1.96
N ILE A 71 5.14 2.25 2.64
CA ILE A 71 5.62 2.92 3.85
C ILE A 71 5.77 1.92 4.99
N LYS A 72 4.75 1.09 5.23
CA LYS A 72 4.77 0.05 6.28
C LYS A 72 5.90 -0.96 6.05
N ASN A 73 6.07 -1.44 4.82
CA ASN A 73 7.13 -2.38 4.46
C ASN A 73 8.51 -1.74 4.58
N THR A 74 8.68 -0.47 4.18
CA THR A 74 9.94 0.26 4.35
C THR A 74 10.30 0.37 5.83
N ARG A 75 9.32 0.67 6.69
CA ARG A 75 9.51 0.71 8.15
C ARG A 75 9.87 -0.67 8.71
N LEU A 76 9.15 -1.72 8.30
CA LEU A 76 9.37 -3.08 8.79
C LEU A 76 10.72 -3.66 8.32
N ALA A 77 11.17 -3.30 7.12
CA ALA A 77 12.46 -3.71 6.59
C ALA A 77 13.64 -3.20 7.42
N LYS A 78 13.51 -2.03 8.05
CA LYS A 78 14.52 -1.45 8.97
C LYS A 78 14.66 -2.23 10.28
N ILE A 79 13.66 -3.04 10.66
CA ILE A 79 13.70 -3.86 11.87
C ILE A 79 14.49 -5.14 11.56
N SER A 80 15.47 -5.45 12.42
CA SER A 80 16.25 -6.69 12.35
C SER A 80 15.32 -7.91 12.35
N PRO A 81 15.53 -8.94 11.50
CA PRO A 81 14.61 -10.07 11.35
C PRO A 81 14.13 -10.71 12.66
N GLY A 82 15.03 -10.93 13.64
CA GLY A 82 14.69 -11.54 14.93
C GLY A 82 13.86 -10.66 15.90
N ARG A 83 13.71 -9.36 15.60
CA ARG A 83 12.89 -8.41 16.38
C ARG A 83 11.61 -8.00 15.67
N ARG A 84 11.33 -8.58 14.50
CA ARG A 84 10.07 -8.31 13.78
C ARG A 84 8.91 -8.92 14.56
N PRO A 85 7.73 -8.28 14.55
CA PRO A 85 6.53 -8.87 15.13
C PRO A 85 6.29 -10.29 14.60
N HIS A 86 6.00 -11.22 15.50
CA HIS A 86 5.72 -12.61 15.13
C HIS A 86 4.29 -12.75 14.62
N TYR A 87 4.11 -13.42 13.49
CA TYR A 87 2.79 -13.73 12.94
C TYR A 87 2.11 -14.83 13.76
N PRO A 88 0.98 -14.57 14.45
CA PRO A 88 0.18 -15.61 15.11
C PRO A 88 -0.41 -16.60 14.10
N ALA A 89 -0.92 -17.74 14.59
CA ALA A 89 -1.39 -18.83 13.74
C ALA A 89 -2.43 -18.40 12.69
N VAL A 90 -3.37 -17.52 13.05
CA VAL A 90 -4.40 -16.98 12.15
C VAL A 90 -3.77 -16.19 11.00
N GLU A 91 -2.82 -15.31 11.30
CA GLU A 91 -2.13 -14.52 10.28
C GLU A 91 -1.26 -15.39 9.36
N ARG A 92 -0.66 -16.45 9.90
CA ARG A 92 0.09 -17.43 9.09
C ARG A 92 -0.83 -18.17 8.11
N MET A 93 -2.03 -18.54 8.53
CA MET A 93 -3.01 -19.16 7.62
C MET A 93 -3.43 -18.18 6.52
N ALA A 94 -3.76 -16.93 6.87
CA ALA A 94 -4.10 -15.90 5.89
C ALA A 94 -2.98 -15.65 4.87
N ILE A 95 -1.71 -15.69 5.28
CA ILE A 95 -0.55 -15.60 4.37
C ILE A 95 -0.54 -16.76 3.36
N LEU A 96 -0.89 -17.98 3.81
CA LEU A 96 -0.90 -19.16 2.97
C LEU A 96 -2.10 -19.17 2.01
N GLU A 97 -3.28 -18.76 2.46
CA GLU A 97 -4.45 -18.54 1.62
C GLU A 97 -4.14 -17.51 0.52
N LEU A 98 -3.51 -16.39 0.89
CA LEU A 98 -3.13 -15.36 -0.08
C LEU A 98 -2.07 -15.87 -1.07
N LYS A 99 -1.10 -16.65 -0.59
CA LYS A 99 -0.10 -17.30 -1.45
C LYS A 99 -0.79 -18.20 -2.48
N ALA A 100 -1.74 -19.03 -2.04
CA ALA A 100 -2.48 -19.94 -2.93
C ALA A 100 -3.31 -19.18 -3.95
N ALA A 101 -4.09 -18.18 -3.50
CA ALA A 101 -4.92 -17.35 -4.38
C ALA A 101 -4.12 -16.57 -5.42
N ARG A 102 -2.88 -16.17 -5.10
CA ARG A 102 -1.99 -15.44 -6.02
C ARG A 102 -1.03 -16.33 -6.80
N GLY A 103 -0.99 -17.64 -6.55
CA GLY A 103 -0.03 -18.54 -7.17
C GLY A 103 1.43 -18.20 -6.84
N TRP A 104 1.70 -17.65 -5.67
CA TRP A 104 3.05 -17.20 -5.29
C TRP A 104 3.97 -18.37 -4.92
N SER A 105 5.24 -18.26 -5.32
CA SER A 105 6.31 -19.13 -4.81
C SER A 105 6.68 -18.79 -3.37
N LEU A 106 7.36 -19.70 -2.68
CA LEU A 106 7.85 -19.46 -1.31
C LEU A 106 8.73 -18.20 -1.21
N ALA A 107 9.60 -17.98 -2.21
CA ALA A 107 10.46 -16.81 -2.26
C ALA A 107 9.65 -15.52 -2.45
N GLN A 108 8.61 -15.54 -3.29
CA GLN A 108 7.72 -14.38 -3.49
C GLN A 108 6.94 -14.05 -2.21
N THR A 109 6.39 -15.05 -1.53
CA THR A 109 5.70 -14.86 -0.23
C THR A 109 6.66 -14.34 0.84
N ALA A 110 7.85 -14.93 0.97
CA ALA A 110 8.87 -14.50 1.93
C ALA A 110 9.29 -13.04 1.70
N LYS A 111 9.47 -12.64 0.43
CA LYS A 111 9.75 -11.24 0.06
C LYS A 111 8.59 -10.31 0.39
N ALA A 112 7.36 -10.70 0.08
CA ALA A 112 6.17 -9.88 0.30
C ALA A 112 5.89 -9.61 1.79
N PHE A 113 6.10 -10.61 2.65
CA PHE A 113 5.84 -10.52 4.09
C PHE A 113 7.11 -10.29 4.93
N LEU A 114 8.26 -10.07 4.28
CA LEU A 114 9.56 -9.88 4.96
C LEU A 114 9.88 -10.99 5.97
N VAL A 115 9.50 -12.23 5.65
CA VAL A 115 9.78 -13.43 6.45
C VAL A 115 11.13 -14.00 6.02
N TRP A 116 11.96 -14.41 6.97
CA TRP A 116 13.25 -15.04 6.66
C TRP A 116 13.04 -16.47 6.12
N PHE A 117 13.75 -16.82 5.05
CA PHE A 117 13.50 -18.03 4.23
C PHE A 117 13.52 -19.35 5.03
N GLU A 118 14.29 -19.45 6.12
CA GLU A 118 14.31 -20.70 6.89
C GLU A 118 13.00 -20.93 7.70
N ASN A 119 12.25 -19.87 8.02
CA ASN A 119 10.95 -20.01 8.68
C ASN A 119 9.81 -20.38 7.69
N SER A 120 10.06 -20.27 6.39
CA SER A 120 9.06 -20.60 5.35
C SER A 120 8.82 -22.11 5.23
N ARG A 121 9.86 -22.93 5.48
CA ARG A 121 9.74 -24.40 5.55
C ARG A 121 8.87 -24.85 6.71
N GLY A 122 8.93 -24.16 7.86
CA GLY A 122 8.08 -24.40 9.02
C GLY A 122 6.61 -24.05 8.78
N MET A 123 6.30 -22.98 8.02
CA MET A 123 4.92 -22.62 7.66
C MET A 123 4.24 -23.64 6.74
N THR A 124 4.98 -24.18 5.76
CA THR A 124 4.45 -25.28 4.93
C THR A 124 4.32 -26.59 5.71
N SER A 125 5.26 -26.88 6.62
CA SER A 125 5.20 -28.11 7.43
C SER A 125 4.07 -28.10 8.47
N ALA A 126 3.74 -26.93 9.04
CA ALA A 126 2.65 -26.79 10.02
C ALA A 126 1.26 -26.94 9.39
N VAL A 127 1.09 -26.59 8.11
CA VAL A 127 -0.19 -26.76 7.39
C VAL A 127 -0.33 -28.14 6.79
N ILE A 128 0.75 -28.77 6.33
CA ILE A 128 0.70 -30.19 5.91
C ILE A 128 0.47 -31.10 7.13
N GLY A 129 1.00 -30.75 8.31
CA GLY A 129 0.78 -31.48 9.57
C GLY A 129 -0.63 -31.35 10.17
N LEU A 130 -1.46 -30.42 9.71
CA LEU A 130 -2.87 -30.27 10.13
C LEU A 130 -3.87 -30.88 9.12
N GLY A 131 -3.39 -31.47 8.02
CA GLY A 131 -4.21 -32.04 6.95
C GLY A 131 -4.25 -33.58 6.88
N LEU A 132 -3.55 -34.30 7.76
CA LEU A 132 -3.46 -35.78 7.73
C LEU A 132 -3.75 -36.46 9.08
N GLY A 133 -4.35 -35.74 10.03
CA GLY A 133 -4.58 -36.22 11.41
C GLY A 133 -6.01 -36.65 11.76
N CYS A 134 -6.93 -36.78 10.80
CA CYS A 134 -8.32 -37.19 11.08
C CYS A 134 -8.90 -38.06 9.95
N TYR A 135 -8.33 -39.23 9.69
CA TYR A 135 -9.02 -40.42 9.17
C TYR A 135 -8.15 -41.62 9.52
N GLY A 136 -8.47 -42.25 10.64
CA GLY A 136 -7.85 -43.46 11.18
C GLY A 136 -8.63 -43.88 12.41
#